data_AF-A0A8C1VC80-F1
#
_entry.id   AF-A0A8C1VC80-F1
#
_cell.length_a   1.000
_cell.length_b   1.000
_cell.length_c   1.000
_cell.angle_alpha   90.00
_cell.angle_beta   90.00
_cell.angle_gamma   90.00
#
_symmetry.space_group_name_H-M   'P 1'
#
loop_
_entity.id
_entity.type
_entity.pdbx_description
1 polymer ?
#
loop_
_entity_poly.entity_id
_entity_poly.type
_entity_poly.pdbx_seq_one_letter_code
_entity_poly.pdbx_strand_id
1 'polypeptide(L)'
;MYSRRICAYSRWRYYSSAGSSSSRRRTRSVRGSACYVTSNFIITHSHEDRVICELEIMVLQVLRLALSCRCQTASKYVQQIQRTPLRQWLLKRGQTTEGGHVSVRTASMPSAASDRVLSDRVLGRWLVGCSGLVLGAVVLGGVTRLTESGLSMVDWHLVKEMKPPRTEAEWEDEFSKYKQFPEFKILNHDMTLTEFKFIFYMEWGHRMWGRLVGLAYILPTVYFWKRGYFSRSMKPRVLGLCGFVFFQGLLGWYMVKSGLEEKTESYDIPRVSQYRLAAHLGSALLLYCSSLWMGLTLMLPANKIPDSRNLLQLRRFAKATGGLVFLTALSGAFVAGLDAGLVYNSFPKMGERWIPDDLLAFSPTIKNVFENPTTVQFDHRILGIASLSAITGLYLFSRRVHLPRRVKIAIGCLTAMAYTQVALGISTLLLYVPTPLAATHQSGSVALLTFAIWVLAELRKVVK
;
A
#
# COMPACT_ATOMS: atom_id res chain seq x y z
N MET A 1 -9.99 23.28 -2.05
CA MET A 1 -8.82 22.73 -2.77
C MET A 1 -9.12 22.04 -4.11
N TYR A 2 -10.05 21.08 -4.22
CA TYR A 2 -10.27 20.29 -5.46
C TYR A 2 -10.62 21.10 -6.73
N SER A 3 -11.50 22.11 -6.61
CA SER A 3 -11.89 22.96 -7.76
C SER A 3 -10.76 23.87 -8.25
N ARG A 4 -9.74 24.15 -7.43
CA ARG A 4 -8.58 24.96 -7.81
C ARG A 4 -7.57 24.16 -8.67
N ARG A 5 -7.57 22.82 -8.58
CA ARG A 5 -6.68 21.92 -9.37
C ARG A 5 -7.02 21.86 -10.86
N ILE A 6 -8.31 21.87 -11.22
CA ILE A 6 -8.75 21.82 -12.63
C ILE A 6 -8.33 23.11 -13.35
N CYS A 7 -8.48 24.27 -12.70
CA CYS A 7 -8.13 25.58 -13.28
C CYS A 7 -6.62 25.77 -13.55
N ALA A 8 -5.75 25.25 -12.68
CA ALA A 8 -4.31 25.40 -12.84
C ALA A 8 -3.76 24.58 -14.03
N TYR A 9 -4.25 23.36 -14.25
CA TYR A 9 -3.84 22.53 -15.39
C TYR A 9 -4.39 23.03 -16.73
N SER A 10 -5.60 23.59 -16.77
CA SER A 10 -6.10 24.27 -17.98
C SER A 10 -5.23 25.46 -18.40
N ARG A 11 -4.54 26.12 -17.45
CA ARG A 11 -3.62 27.22 -17.74
C ARG A 11 -2.30 26.74 -18.36
N TRP A 12 -1.82 25.54 -18.01
CA TRP A 12 -0.63 24.94 -18.63
C TRP A 12 -0.88 24.53 -20.10
N ARG A 13 -2.09 24.02 -20.40
CA ARG A 13 -2.49 23.70 -21.78
C ARG A 13 -2.44 24.92 -22.71
N TYR A 14 -2.73 26.11 -22.19
CA TYR A 14 -2.66 27.36 -22.94
C TYR A 14 -1.22 27.85 -23.20
N TYR A 15 -0.28 27.59 -22.30
CA TYR A 15 1.11 28.03 -22.46
C TYR A 15 1.91 27.12 -23.39
N SER A 16 1.68 25.80 -23.38
CA SER A 16 2.35 24.89 -24.34
C SER A 16 1.82 24.99 -25.77
N SER A 17 0.62 25.56 -25.98
CA SER A 17 0.08 25.83 -27.33
C SER A 17 0.47 27.21 -27.90
N ALA A 18 1.13 28.07 -27.14
CA ALA A 18 1.51 29.43 -27.55
C ALA A 18 2.97 29.52 -28.05
N GLY A 19 3.58 28.41 -28.45
CA GLY A 19 4.83 28.38 -29.19
C GLY A 19 4.59 28.34 -30.69
N SER A 20 5.00 29.40 -31.39
CA SER A 20 4.96 29.62 -32.86
C SER A 20 3.67 30.19 -33.46
N SER A 21 3.56 31.52 -33.48
CA SER A 21 3.27 32.27 -34.71
C SER A 21 3.39 33.77 -34.46
N SER A 22 4.15 34.42 -35.34
CA SER A 22 4.45 35.84 -35.34
C SER A 22 3.27 36.67 -35.88
N SER A 23 3.10 37.85 -35.26
CA SER A 23 2.53 39.09 -35.81
C SER A 23 1.21 39.02 -36.63
N ARG A 24 0.13 39.56 -36.05
CA ARG A 24 -0.61 40.71 -36.64
C ARG A 24 -1.66 41.23 -35.68
N ARG A 25 -1.54 42.51 -35.31
CA ARG A 25 -2.60 43.30 -34.68
C ARG A 25 -3.82 43.34 -35.59
N ARG A 26 -4.98 42.90 -35.10
CA ARG A 26 -6.28 43.36 -35.58
C ARG A 26 -7.24 43.46 -34.40
N THR A 27 -7.59 44.70 -34.10
CA THR A 27 -8.69 45.10 -33.22
C THR A 27 -10.01 44.65 -33.84
N ARG A 28 -10.79 43.84 -33.11
CA ARG A 28 -12.23 43.68 -33.37
C ARG A 28 -12.97 43.47 -32.04
N SER A 29 -13.74 44.49 -31.70
CA SER A 29 -14.86 44.48 -30.77
C SER A 29 -15.91 43.46 -31.23
N VAL A 30 -16.41 42.62 -30.31
CA VAL A 30 -17.84 42.22 -30.24
C VAL A 30 -18.20 41.82 -28.79
N ARG A 31 -19.09 42.65 -28.24
CA ARG A 31 -20.26 42.40 -27.36
C ARG A 31 -20.33 41.13 -26.50
N GLY A 32 -20.68 41.38 -25.25
CA GLY A 32 -21.00 40.40 -24.22
C GLY A 32 -22.27 39.59 -24.46
N SER A 33 -22.35 38.51 -23.71
CA SER A 33 -23.58 37.80 -23.39
C SER A 33 -23.43 37.28 -21.97
N ALA A 34 -24.16 37.93 -21.06
CA ALA A 34 -24.35 37.47 -19.70
C ALA A 34 -25.16 36.16 -19.72
N CYS A 35 -24.74 35.17 -18.94
CA CYS A 35 -25.60 34.06 -18.58
C CYS A 35 -25.65 34.00 -17.06
N TYR A 36 -26.87 34.19 -16.55
CA TYR A 36 -27.25 34.19 -15.15
C TYR A 36 -26.94 32.85 -14.49
N VAL A 37 -26.25 32.85 -13.34
CA VAL A 37 -26.23 31.71 -12.42
C VAL A 37 -27.13 32.08 -11.25
N THR A 38 -28.31 31.47 -11.23
CA THR A 38 -29.24 31.48 -10.11
C THR A 38 -28.59 30.84 -8.90
N SER A 39 -28.54 31.59 -7.80
CA SER A 39 -28.14 31.13 -6.48
C SER A 39 -29.12 30.08 -5.97
N ASN A 40 -28.63 28.88 -5.66
CA ASN A 40 -29.27 27.98 -4.71
C ASN A 40 -28.25 27.59 -3.65
N PHE A 41 -28.44 28.20 -2.48
CA PHE A 41 -27.81 27.84 -1.22
C PHE A 41 -28.22 26.40 -0.87
N ILE A 42 -27.28 25.46 -0.92
CA ILE A 42 -27.40 24.18 -0.20
C ILE A 42 -26.17 24.08 0.69
N ILE A 43 -26.44 24.06 1.99
CA ILE A 43 -25.49 23.97 3.09
C ILE A 43 -24.64 22.70 2.91
N THR A 44 -23.35 22.87 2.60
CA THR A 44 -22.37 21.77 2.53
C THR A 44 -21.67 21.59 3.87
N HIS A 45 -22.35 20.97 4.83
CA HIS A 45 -21.72 20.24 5.95
C HIS A 45 -22.01 18.76 5.74
N SER A 46 -21.07 17.99 5.14
CA SER A 46 -21.15 16.51 5.11
C SER A 46 -19.95 15.82 4.42
N HIS A 47 -19.03 16.50 3.73
CA HIS A 47 -18.05 15.79 2.90
C HIS A 47 -16.79 15.31 3.65
N GLU A 48 -16.42 15.96 4.75
CA GLU A 48 -15.21 15.64 5.53
C GLU A 48 -15.42 14.45 6.47
N ASP A 49 -16.57 14.38 7.15
CA ASP A 49 -16.92 13.26 8.02
C ASP A 49 -17.10 11.94 7.26
N ARG A 50 -17.52 12.01 5.98
CA ARG A 50 -17.67 10.81 5.13
C ARG A 50 -16.33 10.17 4.79
N VAL A 51 -15.25 10.93 4.60
CA VAL A 51 -13.94 10.36 4.25
C VAL A 51 -13.32 9.64 5.44
N ILE A 52 -13.47 10.20 6.64
CA ILE A 52 -13.02 9.57 7.89
C ILE A 52 -13.86 8.31 8.17
N CYS A 53 -15.17 8.40 8.00
CA CYS A 53 -16.08 7.26 8.22
C CYS A 53 -15.83 6.12 7.20
N GLU A 54 -15.55 6.43 5.92
CA GLU A 54 -15.21 5.41 4.91
C GLU A 54 -13.82 4.77 5.17
N LEU A 55 -12.85 5.53 5.68
CA LEU A 55 -11.55 4.97 6.11
C LEU A 55 -11.70 4.06 7.33
N GLU A 56 -12.51 4.46 8.31
CA GLU A 56 -12.85 3.64 9.47
C GLU A 56 -13.60 2.38 9.04
N ILE A 57 -14.58 2.48 8.14
CA ILE A 57 -15.31 1.34 7.58
C ILE A 57 -14.36 0.42 6.82
N MET A 58 -13.41 0.93 6.04
CA MET A 58 -12.45 0.10 5.30
C MET A 58 -11.47 -0.61 6.25
N VAL A 59 -10.93 0.08 7.26
CA VAL A 59 -10.07 -0.51 8.30
C VAL A 59 -10.85 -1.53 9.13
N LEU A 60 -12.09 -1.23 9.50
CA LEU A 60 -12.99 -2.13 10.22
C LEU A 60 -13.40 -3.32 9.35
N GLN A 61 -13.57 -3.17 8.04
CA GLN A 61 -13.85 -4.28 7.12
C GLN A 61 -12.64 -5.18 6.94
N VAL A 62 -11.43 -4.64 6.86
CA VAL A 62 -10.18 -5.43 6.83
C VAL A 62 -9.98 -6.18 8.16
N LEU A 63 -10.24 -5.53 9.29
CA LEU A 63 -10.22 -6.16 10.61
C LEU A 63 -11.34 -7.19 10.77
N ARG A 64 -12.55 -6.92 10.26
CA ARG A 64 -13.70 -7.86 10.25
C ARG A 64 -13.46 -9.03 9.30
N LEU A 65 -12.78 -8.88 8.17
CA LEU A 65 -12.34 -9.98 7.31
C LEU A 65 -11.28 -10.84 8.01
N ALA A 66 -10.35 -10.22 8.74
CA ALA A 66 -9.37 -10.91 9.55
C ALA A 66 -9.98 -11.66 10.77
N LEU A 67 -11.06 -11.12 11.35
CA LEU A 67 -11.77 -11.69 12.50
C LEU A 67 -12.87 -12.70 12.11
N SER A 68 -13.62 -12.48 11.02
CA SER A 68 -14.67 -13.40 10.52
C SER A 68 -14.08 -14.71 10.02
N CYS A 69 -12.88 -14.67 9.44
CA CYS A 69 -12.10 -15.85 9.06
C CYS A 69 -11.69 -16.69 10.30
N ARG A 70 -11.62 -16.08 11.50
CA ARG A 70 -11.42 -16.78 12.79
C ARG A 70 -12.72 -17.27 13.44
N CYS A 71 -13.84 -16.55 13.30
CA CYS A 71 -15.10 -16.95 13.95
C CYS A 71 -15.78 -18.16 13.29
N GLN A 72 -15.69 -18.32 11.97
CA GLN A 72 -16.27 -19.48 11.28
C GLN A 72 -15.48 -20.78 11.53
N THR A 73 -14.19 -20.68 11.87
CA THR A 73 -13.36 -21.83 12.26
C THR A 73 -13.47 -22.14 13.76
N ALA A 74 -13.71 -21.14 14.62
CA ALA A 74 -13.93 -21.35 16.06
C ALA A 74 -15.27 -22.04 16.37
N SER A 75 -16.37 -21.68 15.69
CA SER A 75 -17.69 -22.28 15.97
C SER A 75 -17.74 -23.79 15.69
N LYS A 76 -16.98 -24.28 14.70
CA LYS A 76 -16.89 -25.71 14.40
C LYS A 76 -15.96 -26.47 15.36
N TYR A 77 -14.98 -25.78 15.96
CA TYR A 77 -14.09 -26.36 16.98
C TYR A 77 -14.74 -26.40 18.37
N VAL A 78 -15.57 -25.42 18.72
CA VAL A 78 -16.23 -25.34 20.04
C VAL A 78 -17.33 -26.41 20.19
N GLN A 79 -18.07 -26.73 19.13
CA GLN A 79 -19.04 -27.84 19.17
C GLN A 79 -18.40 -29.24 19.29
N GLN A 80 -17.10 -29.37 18.99
CA GLN A 80 -16.37 -30.64 19.12
C GLN A 80 -15.66 -30.79 20.47
N ILE A 81 -15.56 -29.72 21.26
CA ILE A 81 -14.89 -29.70 22.58
C ILE A 81 -15.88 -29.94 23.75
N GLN A 82 -17.19 -29.90 23.52
CA GLN A 82 -18.19 -30.19 24.57
C GLN A 82 -18.49 -31.67 24.82
N ARG A 83 -17.70 -32.61 24.29
CA ARG A 83 -17.76 -34.02 24.71
C ARG A 83 -16.59 -34.32 25.65
N THR A 84 -16.88 -34.22 26.95
CA THR A 84 -15.98 -34.27 28.10
C THR A 84 -15.14 -35.57 28.22
N PRO A 85 -13.90 -35.51 28.75
CA PRO A 85 -13.09 -36.69 29.10
C PRO A 85 -13.60 -37.46 30.33
N LEU A 86 -14.47 -36.84 31.14
CA LEU A 86 -15.04 -37.42 32.37
C LEU A 86 -15.99 -38.60 32.11
N ARG A 87 -16.71 -38.60 30.98
CA ARG A 87 -17.64 -39.69 30.63
C ARG A 87 -16.89 -40.94 30.14
N GLN A 88 -15.73 -40.76 29.50
CA GLN A 88 -14.84 -41.86 29.11
C GLN A 88 -14.08 -42.44 30.32
N TRP A 89 -13.78 -41.62 31.33
CA TRP A 89 -13.14 -42.10 32.56
C TRP A 89 -14.08 -42.97 33.41
N LEU A 90 -15.35 -42.60 33.53
CA LEU A 90 -16.34 -43.38 34.28
C LEU A 90 -16.71 -44.72 33.62
N LEU A 91 -16.72 -44.80 32.29
CA LEU A 91 -17.00 -46.04 31.56
C LEU A 91 -15.85 -47.06 31.63
N LYS A 92 -14.63 -46.62 31.96
CA LYS A 92 -13.43 -47.47 31.98
C LYS A 92 -13.23 -48.25 33.28
N ARG A 93 -14.09 -48.05 34.29
CA ARG A 93 -14.01 -48.73 35.60
C ARG A 93 -14.92 -49.95 35.74
N GLY A 94 -15.68 -50.31 34.71
CA GLY A 94 -16.69 -51.38 34.78
C GLY A 94 -16.46 -52.59 33.88
N GLN A 95 -15.32 -52.73 33.20
CA GLN A 95 -15.08 -53.84 32.27
C GLN A 95 -13.73 -54.51 32.55
N THR A 96 -13.75 -55.45 33.48
CA THR A 96 -12.81 -56.57 33.53
C THR A 96 -13.37 -57.69 32.67
N THR A 97 -12.68 -58.05 31.58
CA THR A 97 -12.40 -59.43 31.13
C THR A 97 -11.76 -59.41 29.74
N GLU A 98 -10.59 -60.05 29.66
CA GLU A 98 -9.96 -60.80 28.56
C GLU A 98 -9.91 -60.27 27.11
N GLY A 99 -8.70 -60.35 26.53
CA GLY A 99 -8.51 -60.69 25.12
C GLY A 99 -7.97 -59.59 24.21
N GLY A 100 -6.71 -59.72 23.79
CA GLY A 100 -6.18 -59.13 22.55
C GLY A 100 -5.39 -57.83 22.70
N HIS A 101 -4.07 -57.96 22.90
CA HIS A 101 -3.13 -56.85 22.73
C HIS A 101 -3.06 -56.44 21.24
N VAL A 102 -3.79 -55.39 20.86
CA VAL A 102 -3.44 -54.56 19.70
C VAL A 102 -2.85 -53.25 20.22
N SER A 103 -1.52 -53.20 20.24
CA SER A 103 -0.76 -51.99 20.59
C SER A 103 -0.89 -50.97 19.45
N VAL A 104 -1.90 -50.11 19.51
CA VAL A 104 -1.93 -48.89 18.71
C VAL A 104 -0.88 -47.93 19.29
N ARG A 105 0.33 -47.97 18.73
CA ARG A 105 1.36 -46.96 18.99
C ARG A 105 0.90 -45.61 18.41
N THR A 106 0.19 -44.82 19.20
CA THR A 106 0.12 -43.37 18.97
C THR A 106 1.51 -42.80 19.20
N ALA A 107 2.26 -42.56 18.12
CA ALA A 107 3.54 -41.89 18.19
C ALA A 107 3.32 -40.45 18.72
N SER A 108 3.59 -40.23 20.01
CA SER A 108 3.65 -38.90 20.61
C SER A 108 4.83 -38.15 20.01
N MET A 109 4.59 -37.00 19.37
CA MET A 109 5.69 -36.15 18.95
C MET A 109 6.51 -35.68 20.17
N PRO A 110 7.84 -35.59 20.07
CA PRO A 110 8.67 -35.06 21.15
C PRO A 110 8.24 -33.63 21.51
N SER A 111 8.15 -33.29 22.81
CA SER A 111 7.75 -31.96 23.33
C SER A 111 8.45 -30.81 22.61
N ALA A 112 9.77 -30.93 22.40
CA ALA A 112 10.59 -29.90 21.76
C ALA A 112 10.20 -29.61 20.29
N ALA A 113 9.64 -30.58 19.55
CA ALA A 113 9.16 -30.37 18.19
C ALA A 113 7.82 -29.60 18.19
N SER A 114 6.94 -29.92 19.14
CA SER A 114 5.68 -29.20 19.35
C SER A 114 5.94 -27.73 19.76
N ASP A 115 6.88 -27.52 20.67
CA ASP A 115 7.24 -26.18 21.17
C ASP A 115 7.82 -25.29 20.06
N ARG A 116 8.63 -25.85 19.15
CA ARG A 116 9.13 -25.12 17.97
C ARG A 116 8.03 -24.74 17.00
N VAL A 117 7.07 -25.62 16.72
CA VAL A 117 5.93 -25.31 15.83
C VAL A 117 5.05 -24.20 16.42
N LEU A 118 4.86 -24.19 17.74
CA LEU A 118 4.14 -23.11 18.42
C LEU A 118 4.89 -21.78 18.33
N SER A 119 6.21 -21.78 18.59
CA SER A 119 7.07 -20.61 18.43
C SER A 119 7.02 -20.04 17.00
N ASP A 120 7.15 -20.90 15.98
CA ASP A 120 7.10 -20.48 14.57
C ASP A 120 5.76 -19.82 14.22
N ARG A 121 4.64 -20.37 14.71
CA ARG A 121 3.32 -19.76 14.49
C ARG A 121 3.17 -18.41 15.18
N VAL A 122 3.74 -18.24 16.38
CA VAL A 122 3.74 -16.95 17.09
C VAL A 122 4.56 -15.92 16.34
N LEU A 123 5.79 -16.26 15.96
CA LEU A 123 6.67 -15.40 15.16
C LEU A 123 6.03 -15.05 13.81
N GLY A 124 5.40 -16.03 13.18
CA GLY A 124 4.72 -15.83 11.90
C GLY A 124 3.54 -14.86 11.99
N ARG A 125 2.69 -15.00 13.02
CA ARG A 125 1.58 -14.06 13.27
C ARG A 125 2.07 -12.66 13.57
N TRP A 126 3.15 -12.54 14.35
CA TRP A 126 3.78 -11.25 14.62
C TRP A 126 4.25 -10.57 13.34
N LEU A 127 4.99 -11.28 12.47
CA LEU A 127 5.46 -10.72 11.19
C LEU A 127 4.32 -10.36 10.24
N VAL A 128 3.26 -11.16 10.17
CA VAL A 128 2.04 -10.81 9.40
C VAL A 128 1.36 -9.58 9.98
N GLY A 129 1.28 -9.44 11.31
CA GLY A 129 0.77 -8.25 11.99
C GLY A 129 1.61 -7.01 11.66
N CYS A 130 2.93 -7.13 11.68
CA CYS A 130 3.85 -6.08 11.26
C CYS A 130 3.66 -5.68 9.80
N SER A 131 3.50 -6.63 8.87
CA SER A 131 3.13 -6.34 7.48
C SER A 131 1.81 -5.58 7.39
N GLY A 132 0.82 -5.89 8.22
CA GLY A 132 -0.43 -5.14 8.33
C GLY A 132 -0.22 -3.68 8.76
N LEU A 133 0.67 -3.44 9.73
CA LEU A 133 1.04 -2.07 10.13
C LEU A 133 1.76 -1.33 9.01
N VAL A 134 2.66 -1.98 8.26
CA VAL A 134 3.33 -1.37 7.10
C VAL A 134 2.31 -1.03 6.00
N LEU A 135 1.32 -1.89 5.74
CA LEU A 135 0.21 -1.58 4.84
C LEU A 135 -0.53 -0.33 5.32
N GLY A 136 -0.89 -0.25 6.60
CA GLY A 136 -1.51 0.95 7.18
C GLY A 136 -0.67 2.21 6.97
N ALA A 137 0.66 2.11 7.13
CA ALA A 137 1.59 3.22 6.89
C ALA A 137 1.55 3.67 5.42
N VAL A 138 1.58 2.71 4.48
CA VAL A 138 1.51 2.99 3.04
C VAL A 138 0.19 3.68 2.69
N VAL A 139 -0.95 3.19 3.19
CA VAL A 139 -2.26 3.81 2.92
C VAL A 139 -2.31 5.22 3.48
N LEU A 140 -1.95 5.39 4.76
CA LEU A 140 -1.97 6.69 5.42
C LEU A 140 -1.04 7.69 4.73
N GLY A 141 0.18 7.29 4.38
CA GLY A 141 1.12 8.13 3.63
C GLY A 141 0.65 8.44 2.21
N GLY A 142 -0.07 7.52 1.57
CA GLY A 142 -0.75 7.76 0.30
C GLY A 142 -1.79 8.87 0.41
N VAL A 143 -2.65 8.82 1.43
CA VAL A 143 -3.62 9.88 1.69
C VAL A 143 -2.90 11.20 1.98
N THR A 144 -1.90 11.22 2.87
CA THR A 144 -1.08 12.40 3.19
C THR A 144 -0.47 13.03 1.93
N ARG A 145 -0.03 12.23 0.94
CA ARG A 145 0.45 12.75 -0.35
C ARG A 145 -0.68 13.29 -1.23
N LEU A 146 -1.79 12.57 -1.33
CA LEU A 146 -2.94 12.97 -2.17
C LEU A 146 -3.62 14.25 -1.68
N THR A 147 -3.59 14.49 -0.36
CA THR A 147 -4.07 15.70 0.31
C THR A 147 -3.00 16.78 0.46
N GLU A 148 -1.80 16.60 -0.12
CA GLU A 148 -0.69 17.57 -0.05
C GLU A 148 -0.33 17.97 1.39
N SER A 149 -0.43 17.03 2.32
CA SER A 149 -0.22 17.29 3.74
C SER A 149 1.20 17.00 4.20
N GLY A 150 2.05 16.44 3.35
CA GLY A 150 3.36 15.89 3.74
C GLY A 150 4.47 16.89 4.07
N LEU A 151 4.17 18.20 4.08
CA LEU A 151 5.10 19.29 4.36
C LEU A 151 4.54 20.30 5.40
N SER A 152 3.51 19.89 6.14
CA SER A 152 2.83 20.70 7.15
C SER A 152 3.58 20.79 8.49
N MET A 153 4.40 19.79 8.83
CA MET A 153 5.21 19.75 10.06
C MET A 153 6.67 20.04 9.78
N VAL A 154 7.07 21.26 10.12
CA VAL A 154 8.39 21.83 9.82
C VAL A 154 9.49 21.27 10.71
N ASP A 155 9.19 21.15 12.00
CA ASP A 155 10.13 20.62 12.97
C ASP A 155 10.20 19.09 12.87
N TRP A 156 11.37 18.52 13.18
CA TRP A 156 11.53 17.09 13.33
C TRP A 156 12.21 16.74 14.65
N HIS A 157 11.42 16.26 15.60
CA HIS A 157 11.87 15.80 16.91
C HIS A 157 11.41 14.36 17.14
N LEU A 158 12.33 13.50 17.58
CA LEU A 158 12.04 12.08 17.80
C LEU A 158 10.89 11.86 18.80
N VAL A 159 10.86 12.65 19.88
CA VAL A 159 9.92 12.50 21.01
C VAL A 159 9.00 13.71 21.22
N LYS A 160 9.50 14.95 21.06
CA LYS A 160 8.76 16.18 21.41
C LYS A 160 7.45 16.34 20.62
N GLU A 161 7.46 15.98 19.34
CA GLU A 161 6.30 16.05 18.43
C GLU A 161 5.32 14.87 18.55
N MET A 162 5.51 13.97 19.51
CA MET A 162 4.50 12.92 19.77
C MET A 162 3.16 13.50 20.25
N LYS A 163 3.16 14.73 20.77
CA LYS A 163 1.96 15.44 21.20
C LYS A 163 1.63 16.53 20.19
N PRO A 164 0.45 16.51 19.54
CA PRO A 164 0.01 17.61 18.69
C PRO A 164 -0.35 18.83 19.56
N PRO A 165 -0.39 20.05 18.98
CA PRO A 165 -0.87 21.25 19.67
C PRO A 165 -2.27 21.04 20.26
N ARG A 166 -2.50 21.57 21.47
CA ARG A 166 -3.75 21.41 22.23
C ARG A 166 -4.43 22.73 22.55
N THR A 167 -3.65 23.80 22.67
CA THR A 167 -4.18 25.14 22.92
C THR A 167 -4.22 25.95 21.63
N GLU A 168 -5.06 26.98 21.58
CA GLU A 168 -5.15 27.84 20.40
C GLU A 168 -3.84 28.59 20.14
N ALA A 169 -3.16 29.05 21.19
CA ALA A 169 -1.85 29.68 21.09
C ALA A 169 -0.80 28.75 20.43
N GLU A 170 -0.73 27.48 20.86
CA GLU A 170 0.18 26.51 20.23
C GLU A 170 -0.16 26.25 18.75
N TRP A 171 -1.44 26.28 18.40
CA TRP A 171 -1.88 26.15 17.00
C TRP A 171 -1.51 27.36 16.15
N GLU A 172 -1.66 28.57 16.68
CA GLU A 172 -1.24 29.79 16.01
C GLU A 172 0.28 29.86 15.83
N ASP A 173 1.06 29.39 16.81
CA ASP A 173 2.53 29.30 16.71
C ASP A 173 2.96 28.36 15.58
N GLU A 174 2.42 27.14 15.53
CA GLU A 174 2.74 26.18 14.47
C GLU A 174 2.28 26.66 13.09
N PHE A 175 1.10 27.29 13.02
CA PHE A 175 0.61 27.86 11.77
C PHE A 175 1.49 29.04 11.32
N SER A 176 1.97 29.86 12.26
CA SER A 176 2.88 30.97 11.97
C SER A 176 4.23 30.48 11.43
N LYS A 177 4.72 29.33 11.91
CA LYS A 177 5.89 28.67 11.29
C LYS A 177 5.56 28.22 9.87
N TYR A 178 4.43 27.53 9.65
CA TYR A 178 4.03 27.05 8.33
C TYR A 178 3.92 28.18 7.29
N LYS A 179 3.41 29.35 7.68
CA LYS A 179 3.34 30.55 6.82
C LYS A 179 4.68 31.02 6.26
N GLN A 180 5.79 30.66 6.90
CA GLN A 180 7.13 31.03 6.44
C GLN A 180 7.61 30.17 5.26
N PHE A 181 6.98 29.02 5.01
CA PHE A 181 7.41 28.06 4.00
C PHE A 181 6.90 28.38 2.59
N PRO A 182 7.64 27.97 1.54
CA PRO A 182 7.24 28.18 0.15
C PRO A 182 5.87 27.60 -0.18
N GLU A 183 5.48 26.46 0.41
CA GLU A 183 4.19 25.82 0.14
C GLU A 183 3.01 26.73 0.54
N PHE A 184 3.07 27.36 1.72
CA PHE A 184 2.09 28.36 2.11
C PHE A 184 2.12 29.57 1.17
N LYS A 185 3.29 30.13 0.90
CA LYS A 185 3.44 31.34 0.07
C LYS A 185 2.93 31.15 -1.36
N ILE A 186 3.11 29.97 -1.96
CA ILE A 186 2.82 29.72 -3.38
C ILE A 186 1.45 29.07 -3.56
N LEU A 187 1.14 28.01 -2.79
CA LEU A 187 -0.06 27.19 -3.01
C LEU A 187 -1.19 27.52 -2.02
N ASN A 188 -0.85 27.78 -0.77
CA ASN A 188 -1.80 27.80 0.35
C ASN A 188 -1.94 29.18 1.03
N HIS A 189 -1.70 30.29 0.32
CA HIS A 189 -1.62 31.63 0.91
C HIS A 189 -2.94 32.12 1.55
N ASP A 190 -4.07 31.60 1.09
CA ASP A 190 -5.41 31.89 1.63
C ASP A 190 -5.85 30.90 2.73
N MET A 191 -4.99 29.95 3.13
CA MET A 191 -5.38 28.85 4.01
C MET A 191 -5.76 29.37 5.40
N THR A 192 -6.85 28.85 5.93
CA THR A 192 -7.31 29.13 7.31
C THR A 192 -6.63 28.21 8.32
N LEU A 193 -6.69 28.58 9.61
CA LEU A 193 -6.16 27.72 10.67
C LEU A 193 -6.85 26.35 10.72
N THR A 194 -8.15 26.30 10.42
CA THR A 194 -8.92 25.04 10.38
C THR A 194 -8.42 24.12 9.27
N GLU A 195 -8.17 24.65 8.07
CA GLU A 195 -7.58 23.89 6.97
C GLU A 195 -6.14 23.44 7.28
N PHE A 196 -5.36 24.27 7.98
CA PHE A 196 -4.02 23.90 8.46
C PHE A 196 -4.09 22.73 9.47
N LYS A 197 -5.02 22.75 10.42
CA LYS A 197 -5.22 21.66 11.39
C LYS A 197 -5.43 20.31 10.67
N PHE A 198 -6.20 20.29 9.58
CA PHE A 198 -6.42 19.06 8.79
C PHE A 198 -5.12 18.50 8.21
N ILE A 199 -4.34 19.31 7.49
CA ILE A 199 -3.09 18.84 6.88
C ILE A 199 -2.06 18.43 7.96
N PHE A 200 -2.01 19.18 9.06
CA PHE A 200 -1.15 18.84 10.20
C PHE A 200 -1.49 17.46 10.79
N TYR A 201 -2.77 17.17 11.05
CA TYR A 201 -3.18 15.88 11.60
C TYR A 201 -2.90 14.71 10.66
N MET A 202 -3.03 14.92 9.35
CA MET A 202 -2.68 13.90 8.36
C MET A 202 -1.19 13.54 8.39
N GLU A 203 -0.31 14.53 8.46
CA GLU A 203 1.13 14.28 8.57
C GLU A 203 1.51 13.70 9.92
N TRP A 204 0.99 14.29 11.01
CA TRP A 204 1.21 13.82 12.37
C TRP A 204 0.79 12.36 12.52
N GLY A 205 -0.40 12.00 12.02
CA GLY A 205 -0.92 10.65 12.04
C GLY A 205 0.00 9.68 11.30
N HIS A 206 0.47 10.05 10.10
CA HIS A 206 1.41 9.24 9.34
C HIS A 206 2.75 9.04 10.09
N ARG A 207 3.32 10.11 10.66
CA ARG A 207 4.55 10.07 11.47
C ARG A 207 4.38 9.22 12.73
N MET A 208 3.24 9.29 13.42
CA MET A 208 2.95 8.46 14.59
C MET A 208 2.80 6.99 14.21
N TRP A 209 2.13 6.71 13.10
CA TRP A 209 2.00 5.35 12.60
C TRP A 209 3.36 4.74 12.22
N GLY A 210 4.26 5.53 11.62
CA GLY A 210 5.64 5.12 11.38
C GLY A 210 6.40 4.74 12.66
N ARG A 211 6.23 5.52 13.75
CA ARG A 211 6.81 5.18 15.07
C ARG A 211 6.22 3.88 15.62
N LEU A 212 4.91 3.68 15.49
CA LEU A 212 4.24 2.43 15.89
C LEU A 212 4.79 1.21 15.13
N VAL A 213 5.02 1.34 13.82
CA VAL A 213 5.71 0.31 13.01
C VAL A 213 7.09 0.02 13.62
N GLY A 214 7.87 1.07 13.91
CA GLY A 214 9.17 0.97 14.59
C GLY A 214 9.12 0.11 15.86
N LEU A 215 8.23 0.46 16.78
CA LEU A 215 8.04 -0.24 18.05
C LEU A 215 7.57 -1.69 17.86
N ALA A 216 6.66 -1.93 16.92
CA ALA A 216 6.11 -3.25 16.63
C ALA A 216 7.13 -4.23 16.05
N TYR A 217 8.18 -3.75 15.35
CA TYR A 217 9.32 -4.58 14.97
C TYR A 217 10.33 -4.72 16.11
N ILE A 218 10.75 -3.62 16.73
CA ILE A 218 11.90 -3.61 17.64
C ILE A 218 11.58 -4.30 18.96
N LEU A 219 10.47 -3.96 19.64
CA LEU A 219 10.17 -4.48 20.97
C LEU A 219 9.95 -6.01 20.97
N PRO A 220 9.12 -6.58 20.08
CA PRO A 220 8.96 -8.03 20.02
C PRO A 220 10.25 -8.74 19.57
N THR A 221 11.06 -8.12 18.69
CA THR A 221 12.37 -8.68 18.32
C THR A 221 13.25 -8.87 19.55
N VAL A 222 13.41 -7.83 20.38
CA VAL A 222 14.21 -7.92 21.61
C VAL A 222 13.66 -9.00 22.55
N TYR A 223 12.34 -9.04 22.73
CA TYR A 223 11.69 -10.05 23.56
C TYR A 223 11.94 -11.48 23.05
N PHE A 224 11.66 -11.77 21.78
CA PHE A 224 11.85 -13.09 21.18
C PHE A 224 13.32 -13.52 21.13
N TRP A 225 14.23 -12.56 20.98
CA TRP A 225 15.66 -12.83 21.04
C TRP A 225 16.09 -13.29 22.42
N LYS A 226 15.68 -12.58 23.48
CA LYS A 226 15.96 -12.96 24.88
C LYS A 226 15.33 -14.30 25.26
N ARG A 227 14.15 -14.61 24.72
CA ARG A 227 13.46 -15.89 24.94
C ARG A 227 13.99 -17.04 24.09
N GLY A 228 14.93 -16.80 23.16
CA GLY A 228 15.51 -17.84 22.32
C GLY A 228 14.57 -18.39 21.24
N TYR A 229 13.55 -17.63 20.83
CA TYR A 229 12.54 -18.09 19.85
C TYR A 229 13.12 -18.16 18.42
N PHE A 230 14.18 -17.40 18.13
CA PHE A 230 14.78 -17.35 16.80
C PHE A 230 15.78 -18.47 16.55
N SER A 231 15.57 -19.20 15.46
CA SER A 231 16.57 -20.11 14.91
C SER A 231 17.79 -19.34 14.37
N ARG A 232 18.95 -20.02 14.25
CA ARG A 232 20.19 -19.42 13.73
C ARG A 232 20.02 -18.76 12.35
N SER A 233 19.18 -19.33 11.49
CA SER A 233 18.92 -18.79 10.15
C SER A 233 17.92 -17.63 10.12
N MET A 234 17.09 -17.48 11.18
CA MET A 234 16.12 -16.39 11.29
C MET A 234 16.74 -15.10 11.84
N LYS A 235 17.72 -15.21 12.75
CA LYS A 235 18.42 -14.06 13.36
C LYS A 235 18.87 -13.00 12.34
N PRO A 236 19.66 -13.32 11.30
CA PRO A 236 20.09 -12.30 10.33
C PRO A 236 18.93 -11.72 9.51
N ARG A 237 17.88 -12.51 9.23
CA ARG A 237 16.70 -12.03 8.49
C ARG A 237 15.91 -11.01 9.30
N VAL A 238 15.67 -11.29 10.58
CA VAL A 238 14.94 -10.37 11.49
C VAL A 238 15.76 -9.10 11.72
N LEU A 239 17.08 -9.21 11.90
CA LEU A 239 17.96 -8.04 11.97
C LEU A 239 17.88 -7.20 10.69
N GLY A 240 17.85 -7.84 9.51
CA GLY A 240 17.63 -7.17 8.24
C GLY A 240 16.30 -6.40 8.20
N LEU A 241 15.20 -6.98 8.69
CA LEU A 241 13.90 -6.29 8.76
C LEU A 241 13.95 -5.08 9.70
N CYS A 242 14.55 -5.21 10.89
CA CYS A 242 14.74 -4.09 11.80
C CYS A 242 15.63 -2.99 11.18
N GLY A 243 16.67 -3.36 10.44
CA GLY A 243 17.49 -2.44 9.68
C GLY A 243 16.68 -1.69 8.61
N PHE A 244 15.82 -2.39 7.87
CA PHE A 244 14.91 -1.77 6.91
C PHE A 244 13.93 -0.79 7.57
N VAL A 245 13.41 -1.09 8.76
CA VAL A 245 12.54 -0.18 9.53
C VAL A 245 13.28 1.10 9.93
N PHE A 246 14.53 1.00 10.38
CA PHE A 246 15.34 2.18 10.66
C PHE A 246 15.62 2.99 9.38
N PHE A 247 15.96 2.29 8.28
CA PHE A 247 16.16 2.90 6.98
C PHE A 247 14.88 3.59 6.46
N GLN A 248 13.68 3.07 6.73
CA GLN A 248 12.42 3.74 6.42
C GLN A 248 12.32 5.10 7.12
N GLY A 249 12.64 5.14 8.42
CA GLY A 249 12.64 6.40 9.18
C GLY A 249 13.62 7.43 8.61
N LEU A 250 14.83 6.99 8.25
CA LEU A 250 15.83 7.86 7.61
C LEU A 250 15.37 8.39 6.25
N LEU A 251 14.82 7.52 5.39
CA LEU A 251 14.27 7.95 4.09
C LEU A 251 13.09 8.91 4.25
N GLY A 252 12.19 8.64 5.20
CA GLY A 252 11.05 9.52 5.47
C GLY A 252 11.49 10.90 5.95
N TRP A 253 12.45 10.96 6.87
CA TRP A 253 13.06 12.23 7.29
C TRP A 253 13.73 12.97 6.13
N TYR A 254 14.55 12.26 5.34
CA TYR A 254 15.20 12.83 4.16
C TYR A 254 14.18 13.40 3.17
N MET A 255 13.09 12.66 2.92
CA MET A 255 12.02 13.04 2.00
C MET A 255 11.33 14.35 2.40
N VAL A 256 11.04 14.55 3.70
CA VAL A 256 10.41 15.77 4.21
C VAL A 256 11.38 16.94 4.24
N LYS A 257 12.57 16.76 4.86
CA LYS A 257 13.58 17.82 4.99
C LYS A 257 13.86 18.48 3.65
N SER A 258 14.07 17.65 2.64
CA SER A 258 14.45 18.08 1.31
C SER A 258 13.29 18.60 0.44
N GLY A 259 12.05 18.56 0.96
CA GLY A 259 10.88 19.25 0.39
C GLY A 259 10.63 20.61 1.05
N LEU A 260 11.17 20.84 2.25
CA LEU A 260 11.10 22.13 2.97
C LEU A 260 12.20 23.12 2.51
N GLU A 261 13.28 22.63 1.90
CA GLU A 261 14.37 23.46 1.39
C GLU A 261 13.93 24.26 0.15
N GLU A 262 14.12 25.59 0.20
CA GLU A 262 13.89 26.49 -0.93
C GLU A 262 14.95 26.24 -2.00
N LYS A 263 14.52 25.86 -3.21
CA LYS A 263 15.44 25.68 -4.33
C LYS A 263 15.75 27.03 -4.96
N THR A 264 16.96 27.51 -4.76
CA THR A 264 17.44 28.82 -5.23
C THR A 264 17.38 29.02 -6.75
N GLU A 265 17.24 27.94 -7.54
CA GLU A 265 17.35 28.00 -9.00
C GLU A 265 16.12 27.51 -9.78
N SER A 266 14.98 27.26 -9.12
CA SER A 266 13.77 26.82 -9.83
C SER A 266 12.51 27.38 -9.17
N TYR A 267 11.68 28.08 -9.94
CA TYR A 267 10.26 28.36 -9.64
C TYR A 267 9.40 27.06 -9.65
N ASP A 268 9.97 25.95 -9.20
CA ASP A 268 9.29 24.67 -9.11
C ASP A 268 8.34 24.70 -7.91
N ILE A 269 7.16 24.10 -8.11
CA ILE A 269 6.17 23.91 -7.06
C ILE A 269 6.84 23.13 -5.90
N PRO A 270 6.81 23.65 -4.65
CA PRO A 270 7.42 22.99 -3.51
C PRO A 270 6.69 21.67 -3.26
N ARG A 271 7.34 20.56 -3.63
CA ARG A 271 6.81 19.21 -3.46
C ARG A 271 7.93 18.21 -3.26
N VAL A 272 7.59 17.10 -2.61
CA VAL A 272 8.48 15.96 -2.47
C VAL A 272 8.82 15.41 -3.85
N SER A 273 10.13 15.27 -4.14
CA SER A 273 10.61 14.67 -5.39
C SER A 273 10.03 13.26 -5.60
N GLN A 274 9.54 12.99 -6.81
CA GLN A 274 9.01 11.68 -7.21
C GLN A 274 10.03 10.55 -7.01
N TYR A 275 11.33 10.84 -7.12
CA TYR A 275 12.40 9.88 -6.86
C TYR A 275 12.44 9.47 -5.38
N ARG A 276 12.32 10.44 -4.47
CA ARG A 276 12.32 10.18 -3.01
C ARG A 276 11.05 9.45 -2.60
N LEU A 277 9.91 9.85 -3.15
CA LEU A 277 8.63 9.16 -2.95
C LEU A 277 8.69 7.70 -3.42
N ALA A 278 9.22 7.46 -4.63
CA ALA A 278 9.40 6.10 -5.16
C ALA A 278 10.39 5.28 -4.33
N ALA A 279 11.51 5.85 -3.90
CA ALA A 279 12.47 5.16 -3.03
C ALA A 279 11.85 4.79 -1.67
N HIS A 280 11.11 5.70 -1.06
CA HIS A 280 10.43 5.47 0.21
C HIS A 280 9.33 4.39 0.08
N LEU A 281 8.43 4.52 -0.90
CA LEU A 281 7.39 3.51 -1.15
C LEU A 281 8.00 2.15 -1.50
N GLY A 282 8.98 2.10 -2.41
CA GLY A 282 9.61 0.86 -2.85
C GLY A 282 10.28 0.11 -1.72
N SER A 283 10.99 0.82 -0.83
CA SER A 283 11.61 0.21 0.34
C SER A 283 10.58 -0.22 1.40
N ALA A 284 9.47 0.51 1.57
CA ALA A 284 8.33 0.07 2.38
C ALA A 284 7.69 -1.21 1.82
N LEU A 285 7.49 -1.31 0.51
CA LEU A 285 6.96 -2.50 -0.16
C LEU A 285 7.92 -3.69 -0.05
N LEU A 286 9.24 -3.47 -0.08
CA LEU A 286 10.22 -4.53 0.17
C LEU A 286 10.11 -5.06 1.61
N LEU A 287 10.09 -4.16 2.59
CA LEU A 287 9.89 -4.53 4.01
C LEU A 287 8.58 -5.30 4.19
N TYR A 288 7.50 -4.82 3.57
CA TYR A 288 6.18 -5.48 3.57
C TYR A 288 6.26 -6.90 3.01
N CYS A 289 6.81 -7.06 1.79
CA CYS A 289 6.94 -8.34 1.10
C CYS A 289 7.81 -9.32 1.88
N SER A 290 8.96 -8.88 2.39
CA SER A 290 9.87 -9.73 3.16
C SER A 290 9.24 -10.21 4.46
N SER A 291 8.56 -9.31 5.19
CA SER A 291 7.88 -9.63 6.45
C SER A 291 6.70 -10.57 6.21
N LEU A 292 5.90 -10.30 5.18
CA LEU A 292 4.73 -11.12 4.84
C LEU A 292 5.17 -12.51 4.39
N TRP A 293 6.18 -12.58 3.51
CA TRP A 293 6.77 -13.83 3.07
C TRP A 293 7.24 -14.67 4.27
N MET A 294 8.07 -14.09 5.14
CA MET A 294 8.56 -14.79 6.33
C MET A 294 7.41 -15.24 7.23
N GLY A 295 6.44 -14.36 7.50
CA GLY A 295 5.27 -14.68 8.31
C GLY A 295 4.44 -15.85 7.76
N LEU A 296 4.13 -15.81 6.47
CA LEU A 296 3.39 -16.88 5.79
C LEU A 296 4.18 -18.19 5.75
N THR A 297 5.50 -18.15 5.53
CA THR A 297 6.31 -19.38 5.49
C THR A 297 6.42 -20.09 6.84
N LEU A 298 6.36 -19.34 7.95
CA LEU A 298 6.32 -19.90 9.30
C LEU A 298 4.93 -20.44 9.67
N MET A 299 3.85 -19.80 9.21
CA MET A 299 2.48 -20.19 9.57
C MET A 299 1.92 -21.31 8.71
N LEU A 300 2.24 -21.30 7.40
CA LEU A 300 1.64 -22.18 6.42
C LEU A 300 2.55 -23.38 6.18
N PRO A 301 2.08 -24.62 6.25
CA PRO A 301 2.89 -25.77 5.85
C PRO A 301 3.17 -25.73 4.33
N ALA A 302 4.38 -26.15 3.94
CA ALA A 302 4.75 -26.25 2.54
C ALA A 302 3.96 -27.39 1.86
N ASN A 303 3.44 -27.14 0.66
CA ASN A 303 2.70 -28.15 -0.09
C ASN A 303 3.66 -29.19 -0.67
N LYS A 304 3.34 -30.47 -0.49
CA LYS A 304 4.03 -31.58 -1.15
C LYS A 304 3.46 -31.78 -2.55
N ILE A 305 4.00 -31.06 -3.52
CA ILE A 305 3.62 -31.17 -4.94
C ILE A 305 4.74 -31.94 -5.65
N PRO A 306 4.43 -33.02 -6.40
CA PRO A 306 5.42 -33.75 -7.17
C PRO A 306 6.20 -32.80 -8.10
N ASP A 307 7.52 -32.87 -8.06
CA ASP A 307 8.36 -32.04 -8.93
C ASP A 307 8.11 -32.44 -10.40
N SER A 308 7.78 -31.46 -11.23
CA SER A 308 7.55 -31.63 -12.67
C SER A 308 8.04 -30.41 -13.43
N ARG A 309 8.31 -30.56 -14.74
CA ARG A 309 8.74 -29.43 -15.61
C ARG A 309 7.71 -28.29 -15.57
N ASN A 310 6.42 -28.62 -15.64
CA ASN A 310 5.34 -27.64 -15.59
C ASN A 310 5.26 -26.93 -14.24
N LEU A 311 5.52 -27.62 -13.12
CA LEU A 311 5.57 -26.99 -11.80
C LEU A 311 6.75 -26.02 -11.68
N LEU A 312 7.92 -26.38 -12.22
CA LEU A 312 9.08 -25.47 -12.24
C LEU A 312 8.80 -24.22 -13.08
N GLN A 313 8.20 -24.39 -14.26
CA GLN A 313 7.76 -23.27 -15.10
C GLN A 313 6.72 -22.40 -14.39
N LEU A 314 5.74 -23.01 -13.71
CA LEU A 314 4.73 -22.29 -12.94
C LEU A 314 5.38 -21.46 -11.82
N ARG A 315 6.34 -22.03 -11.09
CA ARG A 315 7.10 -21.32 -10.05
C ARG A 315 7.87 -20.13 -10.62
N ARG A 316 8.53 -20.29 -11.76
CA ARG A 316 9.27 -19.20 -12.42
C ARG A 316 8.32 -18.12 -12.93
N PHE A 317 7.20 -18.52 -13.54
CA PHE A 317 6.18 -17.60 -14.02
C PHE A 317 5.59 -16.80 -12.86
N ALA A 318 5.18 -17.46 -11.78
CA ALA A 318 4.66 -16.78 -10.59
C ALA A 318 5.66 -15.77 -10.00
N LYS A 319 6.96 -16.09 -9.97
CA LYS A 319 8.01 -15.15 -9.52
C LYS A 319 8.12 -13.94 -10.44
N ALA A 320 8.16 -14.17 -11.76
CA ALA A 320 8.22 -13.09 -12.74
C ALA A 320 6.97 -12.19 -12.65
N THR A 321 5.78 -12.78 -12.56
CA THR A 321 4.52 -12.04 -12.36
C THR A 321 4.53 -11.25 -11.06
N GLY A 322 5.00 -11.82 -9.94
CA GLY A 322 5.14 -11.10 -8.68
C GLY A 322 6.10 -9.92 -8.76
N GLY A 323 7.22 -10.07 -9.48
CA GLY A 323 8.15 -8.97 -9.76
C GLY A 323 7.53 -7.87 -10.62
N LEU A 324 6.73 -8.24 -11.63
CA LEU A 324 6.01 -7.28 -12.48
C LEU A 324 4.93 -6.50 -11.70
N VAL A 325 4.19 -7.18 -10.81
CA VAL A 325 3.22 -6.54 -9.90
C VAL A 325 3.93 -5.54 -8.99
N PHE A 326 5.08 -5.92 -8.41
CA PHE A 326 5.89 -5.02 -7.58
C PHE A 326 6.35 -3.79 -8.38
N LEU A 327 6.85 -4.00 -9.61
CA LEU A 327 7.29 -2.90 -10.47
C LEU A 327 6.13 -1.96 -10.86
N THR A 328 4.94 -2.52 -11.11
CA THR A 328 3.72 -1.74 -11.41
C THR A 328 3.28 -0.92 -10.20
N ALA A 329 3.35 -1.50 -8.99
CA ALA A 329 3.07 -0.76 -7.76
C ALA A 329 4.07 0.38 -7.55
N LEU A 330 5.36 0.15 -7.83
CA LEU A 330 6.41 1.14 -7.72
C LEU A 330 6.25 2.28 -8.75
N SER A 331 5.88 1.98 -10.00
CA SER A 331 5.67 3.02 -11.01
C SER A 331 4.52 3.97 -10.66
N GLY A 332 3.55 3.50 -9.86
CA GLY A 332 2.49 4.35 -9.31
C GLY A 332 3.00 5.50 -8.43
N ALA A 333 4.16 5.36 -7.78
CA ALA A 333 4.79 6.44 -7.02
C ALA A 333 5.23 7.61 -7.91
N PHE A 334 5.71 7.32 -9.12
CA PHE A 334 6.06 8.37 -10.09
C PHE A 334 4.81 9.06 -10.61
N VAL A 335 3.73 8.30 -10.88
CA VAL A 335 2.44 8.86 -11.31
C VAL A 335 1.89 9.82 -10.25
N ALA A 336 1.89 9.40 -8.99
CA ALA A 336 1.45 10.24 -7.87
C ALA A 336 2.41 11.42 -7.63
N GLY A 337 3.72 11.20 -7.72
CA GLY A 337 4.73 12.23 -7.49
C GLY A 337 4.67 13.38 -8.49
N LEU A 338 4.44 13.08 -9.77
CA LEU A 338 4.34 14.05 -10.86
C LEU A 338 2.92 14.58 -11.09
N ASP A 339 1.94 14.12 -10.32
CA ASP A 339 0.50 14.36 -10.55
C ASP A 339 0.05 13.95 -11.97
N ALA A 340 0.73 12.94 -12.53
CA ALA A 340 0.55 12.46 -13.90
C ALA A 340 -0.84 11.84 -14.16
N GLY A 341 -1.57 11.48 -13.11
CA GLY A 341 -2.95 11.01 -13.20
C GLY A 341 -3.94 12.03 -13.79
N LEU A 342 -3.58 13.31 -13.80
CA LEU A 342 -4.41 14.43 -14.31
C LEU A 342 -4.08 14.85 -15.75
N VAL A 343 -3.12 14.18 -16.42
CA VAL A 343 -2.63 14.58 -17.75
C VAL A 343 -3.61 14.15 -18.85
N TYR A 344 -3.83 12.83 -18.99
CA TYR A 344 -4.81 12.28 -19.94
C TYR A 344 -5.90 11.49 -19.21
N ASN A 345 -7.12 12.00 -19.10
CA ASN A 345 -8.22 11.34 -18.38
C ASN A 345 -9.17 10.53 -19.29
N SER A 346 -8.61 9.88 -20.32
CA SER A 346 -9.31 8.97 -21.23
C SER A 346 -8.71 7.57 -21.19
N PHE A 347 -9.50 6.54 -21.54
CA PHE A 347 -9.05 5.15 -21.66
C PHE A 347 -9.88 4.44 -22.75
N PRO A 348 -9.31 3.54 -23.58
CA PRO A 348 -7.92 3.06 -23.56
C PRO A 348 -6.92 3.99 -24.24
N LYS A 349 -7.38 4.92 -25.08
CA LYS A 349 -6.55 5.95 -25.72
C LYS A 349 -6.13 7.04 -24.72
N MET A 350 -5.04 7.74 -25.01
CA MET A 350 -4.58 8.95 -24.32
C MET A 350 -4.94 10.17 -25.19
N GLY A 351 -6.06 10.81 -24.88
CA GLY A 351 -6.73 11.74 -25.78
C GLY A 351 -7.24 11.02 -27.02
N GLU A 352 -6.98 11.60 -28.20
CA GLU A 352 -7.38 11.01 -29.49
C GLU A 352 -6.44 9.89 -29.99
N ARG A 353 -5.27 9.72 -29.33
CA ARG A 353 -4.18 8.85 -29.81
C ARG A 353 -3.92 7.67 -28.87
N TRP A 354 -3.38 6.58 -29.43
CA TRP A 354 -2.91 5.44 -28.63
C TRP A 354 -1.55 5.71 -27.97
N ILE A 355 -0.69 6.41 -28.69
CA ILE A 355 0.65 6.81 -28.27
C ILE A 355 0.71 8.34 -28.42
N PRO A 356 0.86 9.10 -27.31
CA PRO A 356 1.04 10.56 -27.38
C PRO A 356 2.36 10.95 -28.05
N ASP A 357 2.39 12.12 -28.70
CA ASP A 357 3.61 12.61 -29.39
C ASP A 357 4.65 13.16 -28.42
N ASP A 358 4.22 13.57 -27.23
CA ASP A 358 5.02 14.22 -26.21
C ASP A 358 5.79 13.23 -25.32
N LEU A 359 5.79 11.94 -25.63
CA LEU A 359 6.48 10.92 -24.83
C LEU A 359 8.00 11.12 -24.72
N LEU A 360 8.63 11.73 -25.74
CA LEU A 360 10.08 11.96 -25.78
C LEU A 360 10.43 13.45 -25.77
N ALA A 361 9.55 14.28 -25.22
CA ALA A 361 9.72 15.73 -25.22
C ALA A 361 10.96 16.23 -24.46
N PHE A 362 11.46 15.48 -23.46
CA PHE A 362 12.58 15.89 -22.63
C PHE A 362 13.92 15.32 -23.13
N SER A 363 15.00 16.08 -22.96
CA SER A 363 16.38 15.64 -23.22
C SER A 363 17.22 15.67 -21.93
N PRO A 364 18.04 14.64 -21.66
CA PRO A 364 18.19 13.39 -22.41
C PRO A 364 16.96 12.47 -22.32
N THR A 365 16.83 11.54 -23.27
CA THR A 365 15.65 10.67 -23.43
C THR A 365 15.23 9.95 -22.14
N ILE A 366 16.20 9.55 -21.31
CA ILE A 366 15.97 8.88 -20.03
C ILE A 366 15.13 9.70 -19.05
N LYS A 367 15.19 11.04 -19.11
CA LYS A 367 14.36 11.91 -18.26
C LYS A 367 12.88 11.70 -18.51
N ASN A 368 12.46 11.33 -19.72
CA ASN A 368 11.04 11.13 -19.99
C ASN A 368 10.46 10.00 -19.13
N VAL A 369 11.21 8.91 -18.94
CA VAL A 369 10.75 7.74 -18.18
C VAL A 369 10.44 8.08 -16.71
N PHE A 370 11.08 9.12 -16.15
CA PHE A 370 10.99 9.43 -14.72
C PHE A 370 10.45 10.83 -14.38
N GLU A 371 10.44 11.75 -15.34
CA GLU A 371 10.14 13.18 -15.12
C GLU A 371 9.07 13.71 -16.07
N ASN A 372 8.85 13.08 -17.23
CA ASN A 372 7.78 13.48 -18.14
C ASN A 372 6.45 12.86 -17.67
N PRO A 373 5.47 13.68 -17.22
CA PRO A 373 4.21 13.16 -16.70
C PRO A 373 3.45 12.29 -17.70
N THR A 374 3.48 12.64 -18.99
CA THR A 374 2.82 11.85 -20.04
C THR A 374 3.42 10.46 -20.17
N THR A 375 4.74 10.38 -20.21
CA THR A 375 5.47 9.11 -20.34
C THR A 375 5.30 8.23 -19.12
N VAL A 376 5.43 8.81 -17.92
CA VAL A 376 5.19 8.10 -16.65
C VAL A 376 3.76 7.55 -16.59
N GLN A 377 2.76 8.33 -17.03
CA GLN A 377 1.38 7.88 -17.08
C GLN A 377 1.20 6.74 -18.10
N PHE A 378 1.80 6.85 -19.29
CA PHE A 378 1.77 5.82 -20.32
C PHE A 378 2.41 4.52 -19.84
N ASP A 379 3.63 4.59 -19.30
CA ASP A 379 4.38 3.45 -18.79
C ASP A 379 3.61 2.71 -17.69
N HIS A 380 2.99 3.44 -16.76
CA HIS A 380 2.17 2.84 -15.72
C HIS A 380 0.95 2.10 -16.27
N ARG A 381 0.27 2.64 -17.31
CA ARG A 381 -0.84 1.94 -18.00
C ARG A 381 -0.37 0.65 -18.65
N ILE A 382 0.76 0.69 -19.36
CA ILE A 382 1.33 -0.49 -20.02
C ILE A 382 1.72 -1.55 -18.98
N LEU A 383 2.36 -1.15 -17.87
CA LEU A 383 2.68 -2.05 -16.75
C LEU A 383 1.42 -2.67 -16.12
N GLY A 384 0.34 -1.91 -15.99
CA GLY A 384 -0.96 -2.42 -15.54
C GLY A 384 -1.56 -3.48 -16.47
N ILE A 385 -1.57 -3.21 -17.79
CA ILE A 385 -2.05 -4.17 -18.81
C ILE A 385 -1.16 -5.43 -18.84
N ALA A 386 0.16 -5.25 -18.77
CA ALA A 386 1.12 -6.35 -18.73
C ALA A 386 0.92 -7.21 -17.47
N SER A 387 0.71 -6.59 -16.31
CA SER A 387 0.41 -7.29 -15.06
C SER A 387 -0.87 -8.10 -15.14
N LEU A 388 -1.97 -7.52 -15.62
CA LEU A 388 -3.24 -8.24 -15.79
C LEU A 388 -3.10 -9.42 -16.75
N SER A 389 -2.40 -9.21 -17.87
CA SER A 389 -2.11 -10.26 -18.86
C SER A 389 -1.27 -11.38 -18.27
N ALA A 390 -0.20 -11.05 -17.54
CA ALA A 390 0.67 -12.02 -16.89
C ALA A 390 -0.06 -12.82 -15.80
N ILE A 391 -0.92 -12.18 -14.99
CA ILE A 391 -1.72 -12.85 -13.96
C ILE A 391 -2.77 -13.76 -14.59
N THR A 392 -3.46 -13.31 -15.64
CA THR A 392 -4.42 -14.14 -16.38
C THR A 392 -3.73 -15.33 -17.03
N GLY A 393 -2.56 -15.11 -17.65
CA GLY A 393 -1.72 -16.18 -18.19
C GLY A 393 -1.27 -17.17 -17.11
N LEU A 394 -0.89 -16.69 -15.93
CA LEU A 394 -0.51 -17.52 -14.78
C LEU A 394 -1.69 -18.41 -14.32
N TYR A 395 -2.89 -17.84 -14.25
CA TYR A 395 -4.11 -18.56 -13.91
C TYR A 395 -4.41 -19.66 -14.93
N LEU A 396 -4.38 -19.35 -16.22
CA LEU A 396 -4.60 -20.32 -17.30
C LEU A 396 -3.51 -21.42 -17.29
N PHE A 397 -2.24 -21.05 -17.13
CA PHE A 397 -1.14 -22.00 -17.05
C PHE A 397 -1.26 -22.93 -15.83
N SER A 398 -1.74 -22.42 -14.70
CA SER A 398 -1.96 -23.22 -13.48
C SER A 398 -2.94 -24.37 -13.67
N ARG A 399 -3.87 -24.28 -14.65
CA ARG A 399 -4.82 -25.34 -14.99
C ARG A 399 -4.15 -26.58 -15.59
N ARG A 400 -2.93 -26.46 -16.11
CA ARG A 400 -2.12 -27.56 -16.65
C ARG A 400 -1.36 -28.35 -15.58
N VAL A 401 -1.51 -27.98 -14.30
CA VAL A 401 -0.79 -28.59 -13.17
C VAL A 401 -1.77 -29.06 -12.10
N HIS A 402 -1.56 -30.25 -11.56
CA HIS A 402 -2.32 -30.76 -10.42
C HIS A 402 -1.90 -30.03 -9.13
N LEU A 403 -2.65 -28.99 -8.79
CA LEU A 403 -2.37 -28.13 -7.64
C LEU A 403 -3.30 -28.41 -6.45
N PRO A 404 -2.79 -28.34 -5.20
CA PRO A 404 -3.62 -28.35 -3.99
C PRO A 404 -4.66 -27.23 -3.97
N ARG A 405 -5.77 -27.45 -3.26
CA ARG A 405 -6.89 -26.49 -3.15
C ARG A 405 -6.44 -25.09 -2.72
N ARG A 406 -5.53 -24.99 -1.74
CA ARG A 406 -5.01 -23.71 -1.23
C ARG A 406 -4.28 -22.90 -2.30
N VAL A 407 -3.46 -23.55 -3.12
CA VAL A 407 -2.76 -22.91 -4.24
C VAL A 407 -3.78 -22.38 -5.27
N LYS A 408 -4.79 -23.19 -5.61
CA LYS A 408 -5.85 -22.78 -6.55
C LYS A 408 -6.64 -21.58 -6.05
N ILE A 409 -6.96 -21.54 -4.75
CA ILE A 409 -7.62 -20.39 -4.11
C ILE A 409 -6.72 -19.16 -4.19
N ALA A 410 -5.44 -19.26 -3.81
CA ALA A 410 -4.52 -18.14 -3.84
C ALA A 410 -4.37 -17.53 -5.26
N ILE A 411 -4.24 -18.37 -6.29
CA ILE A 411 -4.18 -17.92 -7.69
C ILE A 411 -5.51 -17.31 -8.13
N GLY A 412 -6.64 -17.87 -7.71
CA GLY A 412 -7.97 -17.32 -7.98
C GLY A 412 -8.15 -15.93 -7.36
N CYS A 413 -7.77 -15.74 -6.10
CA CYS A 413 -7.81 -14.44 -5.42
C CYS A 413 -6.86 -13.42 -6.06
N LEU A 414 -5.64 -13.82 -6.43
CA LEU A 414 -4.70 -12.98 -7.17
C LEU A 414 -5.33 -12.50 -8.49
N THR A 415 -5.98 -13.40 -9.22
CA THR A 415 -6.64 -13.09 -10.48
C THR A 415 -7.80 -12.12 -10.27
N ALA A 416 -8.72 -12.42 -9.34
CA ALA A 416 -9.85 -11.55 -9.04
C ALA A 416 -9.41 -10.14 -8.64
N MET A 417 -8.41 -10.03 -7.75
CA MET A 417 -7.87 -8.74 -7.33
C MET A 417 -7.20 -7.99 -8.48
N ALA A 418 -6.60 -8.68 -9.46
CA ALA A 418 -6.00 -8.01 -10.61
C ALA A 418 -7.03 -7.28 -11.48
N TYR A 419 -8.19 -7.91 -11.73
CA TYR A 419 -9.30 -7.27 -12.43
C TYR A 419 -9.87 -6.10 -11.63
N THR A 420 -10.08 -6.27 -10.32
CA THR A 420 -10.49 -5.18 -9.43
C THR A 420 -9.50 -4.02 -9.47
N GLN A 421 -8.20 -4.31 -9.47
CA GLN A 421 -7.15 -3.29 -9.46
C GLN A 421 -7.12 -2.47 -10.75
N VAL A 422 -7.29 -3.11 -11.90
CA VAL A 422 -7.41 -2.42 -13.19
C VAL A 422 -8.68 -1.58 -13.23
N ALA A 423 -9.81 -2.09 -12.75
CA ALA A 423 -11.06 -1.33 -12.66
C ALA A 423 -10.91 -0.08 -11.78
N LEU A 424 -10.25 -0.21 -10.61
CA LEU A 424 -9.94 0.91 -9.73
C LEU A 424 -9.01 1.93 -10.40
N GLY A 425 -8.00 1.48 -11.14
CA GLY A 425 -7.06 2.36 -11.85
C GLY A 425 -7.73 3.14 -12.97
N ILE A 426 -8.54 2.47 -13.80
CA ILE A 426 -9.34 3.11 -14.85
C ILE A 426 -10.33 4.10 -14.24
N SER A 427 -11.02 3.72 -13.16
CA SER A 427 -11.98 4.61 -12.50
C SER A 427 -11.30 5.84 -11.90
N THR A 428 -10.15 5.66 -11.24
CA THR A 428 -9.32 6.77 -10.71
C THR A 428 -8.96 7.74 -11.84
N LEU A 429 -8.60 7.21 -13.00
CA LEU A 429 -8.22 7.99 -14.16
C LEU A 429 -9.41 8.77 -14.76
N LEU A 430 -10.51 8.11 -15.04
CA LEU A 430 -11.67 8.71 -15.72
C LEU A 430 -12.38 9.76 -14.85
N LEU A 431 -12.31 9.61 -13.52
CA LEU A 431 -12.95 10.50 -12.56
C LEU A 431 -12.02 11.61 -12.03
N TYR A 432 -10.90 11.88 -12.71
CA TYR A 432 -9.95 12.94 -12.36
C TYR A 432 -9.35 12.80 -10.95
N VAL A 433 -8.91 11.58 -10.61
CA VAL A 433 -8.18 11.24 -9.39
C VAL A 433 -8.89 11.69 -8.10
N PRO A 434 -10.13 11.24 -7.80
CA PRO A 434 -10.75 11.51 -6.49
C PRO A 434 -9.93 10.85 -5.37
N THR A 435 -9.65 11.57 -4.28
CA THR A 435 -8.78 11.08 -3.18
C THR A 435 -9.21 9.72 -2.64
N PRO A 436 -10.50 9.45 -2.36
CA PRO A 436 -10.91 8.14 -1.87
C PRO A 436 -10.58 7.03 -2.88
N LEU A 437 -10.86 7.26 -4.16
CA LEU A 437 -10.66 6.26 -5.20
C LEU A 437 -9.17 6.01 -5.48
N ALA A 438 -8.36 7.07 -5.49
CA ALA A 438 -6.91 6.98 -5.60
C ALA A 438 -6.29 6.23 -4.40
N ALA A 439 -6.77 6.51 -3.18
CA ALA A 439 -6.36 5.80 -1.97
C ALA A 439 -6.78 4.33 -1.99
N THR A 440 -7.99 4.01 -2.47
CA THR A 440 -8.45 2.63 -2.66
C THR A 440 -7.62 1.92 -3.73
N HIS A 441 -7.28 2.58 -4.84
CA HIS A 441 -6.40 2.02 -5.87
C HIS A 441 -5.00 1.72 -5.32
N GLN A 442 -4.41 2.61 -4.53
CA GLN A 442 -3.13 2.36 -3.87
C GLN A 442 -3.23 1.20 -2.87
N SER A 443 -4.27 1.16 -2.05
CA SER A 443 -4.54 0.07 -1.10
C SER A 443 -4.72 -1.28 -1.80
N GLY A 444 -5.46 -1.28 -2.91
CA GLY A 444 -5.68 -2.43 -3.78
C GLY A 444 -4.38 -2.95 -4.42
N SER A 445 -3.43 -2.07 -4.71
CA SER A 445 -2.10 -2.46 -5.21
C SER A 445 -1.34 -3.30 -4.19
N VAL A 446 -1.35 -2.88 -2.92
CA VAL A 446 -0.72 -3.64 -1.83
C VAL A 446 -1.46 -4.97 -1.61
N ALA A 447 -2.79 -4.98 -1.68
CA ALA A 447 -3.59 -6.21 -1.59
C ALA A 447 -3.28 -7.19 -2.74
N LEU A 448 -3.11 -6.69 -3.97
CA LEU A 448 -2.70 -7.50 -5.12
C LEU A 448 -1.31 -8.12 -4.87
N LEU A 449 -0.39 -7.34 -4.33
CA LEU A 449 0.94 -7.81 -3.93
C LEU A 449 0.86 -8.86 -2.80
N THR A 450 -0.06 -8.70 -1.84
CA THR A 450 -0.34 -9.72 -0.80
C THR A 450 -0.68 -11.07 -1.43
N PHE A 451 -1.61 -11.08 -2.41
CA PHE A 451 -2.01 -12.30 -3.09
C PHE A 451 -0.88 -12.90 -3.91
N ALA A 452 -0.04 -12.08 -4.55
CA ALA A 452 1.14 -12.55 -5.27
C ALA A 452 2.14 -13.24 -4.32
N ILE A 453 2.44 -12.63 -3.17
CA ILE A 453 3.31 -13.23 -2.14
C ILE A 453 2.69 -14.51 -1.56
N TRP A 454 1.37 -14.56 -1.37
CA TRP A 454 0.69 -15.77 -0.91
C TRP A 454 0.83 -16.92 -1.93
N VAL A 455 0.62 -16.65 -3.23
CA VAL A 455 0.84 -17.64 -4.30
C VAL A 455 2.28 -18.17 -4.26
N LEU A 456 3.27 -17.28 -4.13
CA LEU A 456 4.67 -17.69 -4.03
C LEU A 456 4.92 -18.56 -2.78
N ALA A 457 4.32 -18.21 -1.64
CA ALA A 457 4.48 -18.94 -0.38
C ALA A 457 3.86 -20.33 -0.43
N GLU A 458 2.77 -20.52 -1.18
CA GLU A 458 2.13 -21.82 -1.43
C GLU A 458 2.92 -22.68 -2.43
N LEU A 459 3.56 -22.04 -3.41
CA LEU A 459 4.36 -22.71 -4.45
C LEU A 459 5.82 -22.99 -4.03
N ARG A 460 6.23 -22.58 -2.83
CA ARG A 460 7.61 -22.76 -2.37
C ARG A 460 8.04 -24.23 -2.36
N LYS A 461 9.32 -24.48 -2.62
CA LYS A 461 9.88 -25.83 -2.55
C LYS A 461 10.05 -26.22 -1.09
N VAL A 462 9.72 -27.47 -0.76
CA VAL A 462 10.12 -28.07 0.52
C VAL A 462 11.63 -28.23 0.47
N VAL A 463 12.37 -27.49 1.30
CA VAL A 463 13.80 -27.73 1.46
C VAL A 463 13.91 -29.09 2.15
N LYS A 464 14.59 -30.04 1.49
CA LYS A 464 14.85 -31.37 2.04
C LYS A 464 15.84 -31.29 3.18
#